data_AF-A0A4R5BCN5-F1
#
_entry.id   AF-A0A4R5BCN5-F1
#
_cell.length_a   1.000
_cell.length_b   1.000
_cell.length_c   1.000
_cell.angle_alpha   90.00
_cell.angle_beta   90.00
_cell.angle_gamma   90.00
#
_symmetry.space_group_name_H-M   'P 1'
#
loop_
_entity.id
_entity.type
_entity.pdbx_description
1 polymer ?
#
loop_
_entity_poly.entity_id
_entity_poly.type
_entity_poly.pdbx_seq_one_letter_code
_entity_poly.pdbx_strand_id
1 'polypeptide(L)'
;MPPRELTFWRLMYESAACADWVLSLNVEDVDMARDRGRVTRDGAVRWVRWQDVTTRRLAELAEGRPRGPLFLADRRPAPARMPAAHLGGYVRPRTPPEMTGESQATA
;
A
#
# COMPACT_ATOMS: atom_id res chain seq x y z
N MET A 1 -2.63 -22.68 -10.48
CA MET A 1 -2.53 -21.40 -9.75
C MET A 1 -1.66 -21.59 -8.52
N PRO A 2 -0.74 -20.67 -8.21
CA PRO A 2 0.05 -20.73 -6.99
C PRO A 2 -0.83 -20.79 -5.73
N PRO A 3 -0.43 -21.50 -4.65
CA PRO A 3 -1.24 -21.64 -3.43
C PRO A 3 -1.67 -20.30 -2.81
N ARG A 4 -0.79 -19.29 -2.87
CA ARG A 4 -1.07 -17.91 -2.45
C ARG A 4 -2.25 -17.31 -3.21
N GLU A 5 -2.24 -17.41 -4.53
CA GLU A 5 -3.24 -16.82 -5.41
C GLU A 5 -4.62 -17.48 -5.16
N LEU A 6 -4.65 -18.81 -5.07
CA LEU A 6 -5.87 -19.54 -4.73
C LEU A 6 -6.44 -19.13 -3.37
N THR A 7 -5.58 -18.96 -2.37
CA THR A 7 -5.99 -18.56 -1.01
C THR A 7 -6.53 -17.12 -1.01
N PHE A 8 -5.91 -16.22 -1.77
CA PHE A 8 -6.38 -14.84 -1.93
C PHE A 8 -7.79 -14.79 -2.55
N TRP A 9 -8.01 -15.48 -3.67
CA TRP A 9 -9.33 -15.55 -4.31
C TRP A 9 -10.38 -16.19 -3.41
N ARG A 10 -10.02 -17.25 -2.70
CA ARG A 10 -10.92 -17.92 -1.75
C ARG A 10 -11.33 -16.98 -0.60
N LEU A 11 -10.36 -16.28 -0.03
CA LEU A 11 -10.60 -15.36 1.08
C LEU A 11 -11.49 -14.18 0.67
N MET A 12 -11.29 -13.60 -0.52
CA MET A 12 -12.19 -12.56 -1.04
C MET A 12 -13.60 -13.09 -1.28
N TYR A 13 -13.72 -14.30 -1.80
CA TYR A 13 -15.03 -14.93 -2.02
C TYR A 13 -15.79 -15.15 -0.71
N GLU A 14 -15.13 -15.63 0.34
CA GLU A 14 -15.76 -15.91 1.63
C GLU A 14 -16.09 -14.64 2.44
N SER A 15 -15.23 -13.62 2.36
CA SER A 15 -15.36 -12.41 3.17
C SER A 15 -16.18 -11.30 2.51
N ALA A 16 -16.38 -11.35 1.18
CA ALA A 16 -16.85 -10.24 0.35
C ALA A 16 -16.05 -8.94 0.57
N ALA A 17 -14.82 -9.03 1.09
CA ALA A 17 -13.97 -7.88 1.34
C ALA A 17 -13.33 -7.38 0.04
N CYS A 18 -13.07 -6.08 -0.03
CA CYS A 18 -12.30 -5.50 -1.12
C CYS A 18 -10.86 -6.04 -1.08
N ALA A 19 -10.26 -6.21 -2.27
CA ALA A 19 -8.87 -6.68 -2.42
C ALA A 19 -7.87 -5.87 -1.57
N ASP A 20 -8.07 -4.55 -1.50
CA ASP A 20 -7.26 -3.64 -0.70
C ASP A 20 -7.23 -4.02 0.80
N TRP A 21 -8.35 -4.44 1.38
CA TRP A 21 -8.39 -4.86 2.78
C TRP A 21 -7.69 -6.19 2.98
N VAL A 22 -7.92 -7.14 2.07
CA VAL A 22 -7.31 -8.47 2.13
C VAL A 22 -5.78 -8.39 1.98
N LEU A 23 -5.28 -7.56 1.06
CA LEU A 23 -3.84 -7.36 0.84
C LEU A 23 -3.17 -6.55 1.96
N SER A 24 -3.95 -5.83 2.76
CA SER A 24 -3.45 -5.06 3.91
C SER A 24 -3.39 -5.88 5.21
N LEU A 25 -3.85 -7.14 5.21
CA LEU A 25 -3.77 -8.00 6.39
C LEU A 25 -2.31 -8.32 6.73
N ASN A 26 -1.96 -8.12 8.00
CA ASN A 26 -0.69 -8.56 8.57
C ASN A 26 -0.88 -9.81 9.43
N VAL A 27 0.18 -10.61 9.58
CA VAL A 27 0.13 -11.86 10.37
C VAL A 27 -0.24 -11.59 11.83
N GLU A 28 0.26 -10.51 12.42
CA GLU A 28 -0.01 -10.10 13.80
C GLU A 28 -1.47 -9.68 14.05
N ASP A 29 -2.21 -9.36 13.00
CA ASP A 29 -3.59 -8.89 13.06
C ASP A 29 -4.60 -10.01 12.75
N VAL A 30 -4.11 -11.23 12.49
CA VAL A 30 -4.94 -12.40 12.18
C VAL A 30 -5.17 -13.26 13.42
N ASP A 31 -6.44 -13.50 13.72
CA ASP A 31 -6.90 -14.41 14.77
C ASP A 31 -7.36 -15.72 14.10
N MET A 32 -6.42 -16.65 13.94
CA MET A 32 -6.66 -17.98 13.35
C MET A 32 -7.66 -18.81 14.18
N ALA A 33 -7.83 -18.53 15.48
CA ALA A 33 -8.77 -19.26 16.33
C ALA A 33 -10.22 -18.78 16.16
N ARG A 34 -10.42 -17.60 15.56
CA ARG A 34 -11.75 -17.01 15.31
C ARG A 34 -12.04 -16.76 13.83
N ASP A 35 -11.21 -17.32 12.95
CA ASP A 35 -11.31 -17.22 11.50
C ASP A 35 -11.53 -15.78 11.04
N ARG A 36 -10.72 -14.85 11.58
CA ARG A 36 -10.85 -13.42 11.29
C ARG A 36 -9.53 -12.67 11.33
N GLY A 37 -9.46 -11.60 10.55
CA GLY A 37 -8.32 -10.70 10.48
C GLY A 37 -8.76 -9.25 10.66
N ARG A 38 -7.98 -8.48 11.40
CA ARG A 38 -8.24 -7.07 11.67
C ARG A 38 -7.61 -6.20 10.60
N VAL A 39 -8.38 -5.25 10.06
CA VAL A 39 -7.88 -4.23 9.13
C VAL A 39 -8.29 -2.86 9.65
N THR A 40 -7.35 -1.92 9.69
CA THR A 40 -7.64 -0.52 10.03
C THR A 40 -7.57 0.31 8.77
N ARG A 41 -8.66 1.00 8.43
CA ARG A 41 -8.74 1.91 7.28
C ARG A 41 -9.44 3.19 7.68
N ASP A 42 -8.84 4.32 7.35
CA ASP A 42 -9.39 5.66 7.65
C ASP A 42 -9.78 5.83 9.13
N GLY A 43 -8.98 5.26 10.04
CA GLY A 43 -9.22 5.29 11.48
C GLY A 43 -10.30 4.33 11.98
N ALA A 44 -10.98 3.59 11.10
CA ALA A 44 -11.99 2.61 11.45
C ALA A 44 -11.43 1.18 11.40
N VAL A 45 -11.71 0.41 12.45
CA VAL A 45 -11.39 -1.02 12.50
C VAL A 45 -12.49 -1.83 11.82
N ARG A 46 -12.10 -2.74 10.94
CA ARG A 46 -12.98 -3.69 10.26
C ARG A 46 -12.41 -5.10 10.40
N TRP A 47 -13.30 -6.08 10.33
CA TRP A 47 -12.95 -7.50 10.42
C TRP A 47 -13.21 -8.18 9.09
N VAL A 48 -12.18 -8.82 8.55
CA VAL A 48 -12.31 -9.77 7.44
C VAL A 48 -12.53 -11.14 8.07
N ARG A 49 -13.64 -11.80 7.77
CA ARG A 49 -13.94 -13.15 8.28
C ARG A 49 -13.87 -14.17 7.15
N TRP A 50 -13.49 -15.40 7.48
CA TRP A 50 -13.44 -16.53 6.55
C TRP A 50 -13.97 -17.80 7.20
N GLN A 51 -14.03 -18.88 6.43
CA GLN A 51 -14.39 -20.20 6.93
C GLN A 51 -13.16 -20.95 7.44
N ASP A 52 -13.36 -21.84 8.42
CA ASP A 52 -12.32 -22.69 9.03
C ASP A 52 -11.38 -23.36 8.02
N VAL A 53 -11.92 -23.80 6.88
CA VAL A 53 -11.14 -24.42 5.79
C VAL A 53 -10.03 -23.51 5.24
N THR A 54 -10.26 -22.19 5.24
CA THR A 54 -9.31 -21.19 4.77
C THR A 54 -8.22 -20.92 5.81
N THR A 55 -8.49 -21.11 7.10
CA THR A 55 -7.53 -20.88 8.19
C THR A 55 -6.26 -21.70 8.03
N ARG A 56 -6.37 -22.99 7.67
CA ARG A 56 -5.20 -23.83 7.44
C ARG A 56 -4.29 -23.28 6.33
N ARG A 57 -4.88 -22.81 5.23
CA ARG A 57 -4.13 -22.22 4.11
C ARG A 57 -3.45 -20.91 4.51
N LEU A 58 -4.11 -20.09 5.31
CA LEU A 58 -3.54 -18.84 5.81
C LEU A 58 -2.39 -19.10 6.81
N ALA A 59 -2.50 -20.14 7.64
CA ALA A 59 -1.44 -20.56 8.54
C ALA A 59 -0.20 -21.05 7.78
N GLU A 60 -0.39 -21.85 6.73
CA GLU A 60 0.69 -22.29 5.82
C GLU A 60 1.39 -21.07 5.15
N LEU A 61 0.63 -20.05 4.74
CA LEU A 61 1.22 -18.82 4.18
C LEU A 61 1.98 -17.98 5.22
N ALA A 62 1.54 -18.00 6.47
CA ALA A 62 2.13 -17.24 7.57
C ALA A 62 3.31 -17.96 8.25
N GLU A 63 3.59 -19.20 7.88
CA GLU A 63 4.57 -20.05 8.55
C GLU A 63 5.94 -19.38 8.67
N GLY A 64 6.54 -19.46 9.86
CA GLY A 64 7.84 -18.86 10.17
C GLY A 64 7.86 -17.33 10.27
N ARG A 65 6.72 -16.64 10.10
CA ARG A 65 6.64 -15.17 10.14
C ARG A 65 5.73 -14.71 11.28
N PRO A 66 6.28 -14.09 12.34
CA PRO A 66 5.46 -13.56 13.42
C PRO A 66 4.80 -12.22 13.10
N ARG A 67 5.28 -11.50 12.07
CA ARG A 67 4.81 -10.16 11.70
C ARG A 67 4.92 -9.90 10.19
N GLY A 68 4.17 -8.91 9.73
CA GLY A 68 4.23 -8.35 8.38
C GLY A 68 3.12 -8.85 7.46
N PRO A 69 3.16 -8.48 6.16
CA PRO A 69 2.05 -8.74 5.24
C PRO A 69 1.78 -10.23 5.08
N LEU A 70 0.52 -10.63 5.23
CA LEU A 70 0.08 -12.02 5.08
C LEU A 70 0.35 -12.51 3.64
N PHE A 71 0.00 -11.69 2.66
CA PHE A 71 0.22 -11.95 1.24
C PHE A 71 1.47 -11.22 0.73
N LEU A 72 2.59 -11.94 0.62
CA LEU A 72 3.81 -11.40 -0.02
C LEU A 72 3.68 -11.40 -1.54
N ALA A 73 4.25 -10.41 -2.21
CA ALA A 73 4.42 -10.48 -3.66
C ALA A 73 5.64 -11.36 -4.00
N ASP A 74 5.59 -12.09 -5.12
CA ASP A 74 6.73 -12.90 -5.59
C ASP A 74 7.91 -12.03 -6.04
N ARG A 75 7.65 -10.74 -6.30
CA ARG A 75 8.69 -9.78 -6.63
C ARG A 75 9.51 -9.42 -5.39
N ARG A 76 10.83 -9.46 -5.52
CA ARG A 76 11.74 -8.88 -4.53
C ARG A 76 11.47 -7.37 -4.40
N PRO A 77 11.38 -6.81 -3.18
CA PRO A 77 11.33 -5.37 -3.00
C PRO A 77 12.52 -4.71 -3.70
N ALA A 78 12.27 -3.64 -4.45
CA ALA A 78 13.37 -2.82 -4.94
C ALA A 78 14.20 -2.35 -3.73
N PRO A 79 15.54 -2.27 -3.85
CA PRO A 79 16.37 -1.71 -2.79
C PRO A 79 15.78 -0.38 -2.32
N ALA A 80 15.71 -0.19 -1.00
CA ALA A 80 15.15 1.03 -0.42
C ALA A 80 15.92 2.23 -0.98
N ARG A 81 15.30 2.93 -1.92
CA ARG A 81 15.84 4.16 -2.47
C ARG A 81 15.37 5.25 -1.52
N MET A 82 16.30 5.87 -0.79
CA MET A 82 15.98 7.14 -0.13
C MET A 82 15.50 8.09 -1.23
N PRO A 83 14.29 8.69 -1.12
CA PRO A 83 13.92 9.78 -2.01
C PRO A 83 15.04 10.80 -1.93
N ALA A 84 15.57 11.20 -3.09
CA ALA A 84 16.63 12.19 -3.15
C ALA A 84 16.19 13.40 -2.33
N ALA A 85 16.99 13.78 -1.33
CA ALA A 85 16.78 15.04 -0.65
C ALA A 85 16.68 16.09 -1.74
N HIS A 86 15.55 16.80 -1.79
CA HIS A 86 15.39 17.93 -2.69
C HIS A 86 16.37 19.01 -2.22
N LEU A 87 17.62 18.92 -2.67
CA LEU A 87 18.62 19.96 -2.59
C LEU A 87 18.13 21.07 -3.51
N GLY A 88 17.37 22.00 -2.93
CA GLY A 88 17.02 23.33 -3.44
C GLY A 88 17.07 23.47 -4.96
N GLY A 89 16.06 22.94 -5.66
CA GLY A 89 15.86 23.24 -7.06
C GLY A 89 15.28 24.64 -7.19
N TYR A 90 16.12 25.59 -7.59
CA TYR A 90 15.74 26.95 -8.00
C TYR A 90 14.42 26.95 -8.80
N VAL A 91 13.36 27.53 -8.23
CA VAL A 91 12.13 27.86 -8.97
C VAL A 91 12.47 29.04 -9.87
N ARG A 92 12.52 28.78 -11.19
CA ARG A 92 12.70 29.82 -12.21
C ARG A 92 11.63 30.91 -12.01
N PRO A 93 11.99 32.17 -11.70
CA PRO A 93 10.99 33.22 -11.65
C PRO A 93 10.38 33.37 -13.05
N ARG A 94 9.04 33.46 -13.07
CA ARG A 94 8.28 33.89 -14.25
C ARG A 94 8.76 35.31 -14.57
N THR A 95 9.19 35.49 -15.82
CA THR A 95 9.77 36.71 -16.39
C THR A 95 9.24 38.02 -15.77
N PRO A 96 10.10 38.99 -15.41
CA PRO A 96 9.62 40.29 -14.97
C PRO A 96 8.89 41.01 -16.13
N PRO A 97 7.90 41.87 -15.83
CA PRO A 97 7.20 42.64 -16.84
C PRO A 97 8.17 43.55 -17.60
N GLU A 98 7.97 43.67 -18.91
CA GLU A 98 8.67 44.58 -19.79
C GLU A 98 8.69 45.98 -19.18
N MET A 99 9.87 46.46 -18.78
CA MET A 99 10.05 47.87 -18.52
C MET A 99 10.11 48.57 -19.87
N THR A 100 8.99 49.18 -20.23
CA THR A 100 8.85 50.22 -21.24
C THR A 100 10.03 51.19 -21.13
N GLY A 101 10.98 51.04 -22.04
CA GLY A 101 12.06 51.99 -22.25
C GLY A 101 11.97 52.43 -23.69
N GLU A 102 11.28 53.55 -23.94
CA GLU A 102 11.59 54.46 -25.04
C GLU A 102 10.84 55.78 -24.80
N SER A 103 11.39 56.56 -23.86
CA SER A 103 11.24 58.00 -23.89
C SER A 103 12.64 58.58 -23.80
N GLN A 104 13.22 58.88 -24.97
CA GLN A 104 14.24 59.91 -25.06
C GLN A 104 13.92 60.83 -26.24
N ALA A 105 13.98 62.12 -25.90
CA ALA A 105 13.72 63.28 -26.73
C ALA A 105 14.62 63.35 -27.96
N THR A 106 14.14 64.04 -28.99
CA THR A 106 14.99 64.87 -29.83
C THR A 106 14.21 66.12 -30.23
N ALA A 107 14.84 67.25 -29.90
CA ALA A 107 14.77 68.62 -30.42
C ALA A 107 13.53 69.09 -31.20
#